data_AF-A0A348SDE8-F1
#
_entry.id   AF-A0A348SDE8-F1
#
_cell.length_a   1.000
_cell.length_b   1.000
_cell.length_c   1.000
_cell.angle_alpha   90.00
_cell.angle_beta   90.00
_cell.angle_gamma   90.00
#
_symmetry.space_group_name_H-M   'P 1'
#
loop_
_entity.id
_entity.type
_entity.pdbx_description
1 polymer ?
#
loop_
_entity_poly.entity_id
_entity_poly.type
_entity_poly.pdbx_seq_one_letter_code
_entity_poly.pdbx_strand_id
1 'polypeptide(L)'
;MSQHPSEHPGPDGQNEVSQAALPPAGVEIATPVSRGQVLRVMALLTVAFLVGALLLRVQADRIRPLDLPLPAGWEAVSADTVLAGISPQSAVRAARTADAPVGASPRVRLITLTTAGSDAPSLSGVYWLIVTDDVRPSMEIPSGDSLDVIRAIVLVDQRGGIALAVERGFSNADPTLPPD
;
A
#
# COMPACT_ATOMS: atom_id res chain seq x y z
N MET A 1 73.20 -7.54 -90.75
CA MET A 1 71.76 -7.24 -90.57
C MET A 1 71.72 -6.02 -89.65
N SER A 2 71.82 -4.82 -90.24
CA SER A 2 70.68 -3.89 -90.45
C SER A 2 70.20 -3.31 -89.12
N GLN A 3 70.78 -2.18 -88.69
CA GLN A 3 70.19 -0.82 -88.72
C GLN A 3 68.96 -0.68 -87.80
N HIS A 4 69.06 -0.11 -86.58
CA HIS A 4 68.99 1.33 -86.15
C HIS A 4 67.61 1.99 -86.40
N PRO A 5 67.24 3.12 -85.75
CA PRO A 5 67.69 3.78 -84.50
C PRO A 5 66.49 4.22 -83.61
N SER A 6 66.73 4.77 -82.41
CA SER A 6 66.35 6.14 -82.00
C SER A 6 65.57 6.03 -80.67
N GLU A 7 65.58 6.90 -79.67
CA GLU A 7 66.21 8.18 -79.35
C GLU A 7 65.98 8.37 -77.83
N HIS A 8 66.83 9.16 -77.18
CA HIS A 8 66.64 9.76 -75.84
C HIS A 8 65.38 10.70 -75.82
N PRO A 9 64.88 11.30 -74.70
CA PRO A 9 65.38 11.44 -73.32
C PRO A 9 64.29 11.26 -72.21
N GLY A 10 64.64 11.45 -70.93
CA GLY A 10 63.70 11.41 -69.78
C GLY A 10 62.69 12.58 -69.73
N PRO A 11 61.71 12.52 -68.81
CA PRO A 11 61.66 13.59 -67.79
C PRO A 11 61.23 13.13 -66.39
N ASP A 12 61.64 13.92 -65.41
CA ASP A 12 61.10 13.97 -64.04
C ASP A 12 59.58 14.17 -64.05
N GLY A 13 58.89 13.34 -63.26
CA GLY A 13 57.44 13.39 -63.13
C GLY A 13 57.01 12.86 -61.76
N GLN A 14 57.09 13.75 -60.76
CA GLN A 14 56.05 13.95 -59.74
C GLN A 14 55.16 12.74 -59.45
N ASN A 15 55.59 11.83 -58.57
CA ASN A 15 54.64 11.02 -57.81
C ASN A 15 54.09 11.88 -56.68
N GLU A 16 53.22 12.83 -57.03
CA GLU A 16 52.31 13.46 -56.09
C GLU A 16 51.46 12.35 -55.46
N VAL A 17 51.62 12.20 -54.14
CA VAL A 17 50.77 11.36 -53.31
C VAL A 17 49.35 11.90 -53.45
N SER A 18 48.54 11.22 -54.27
CA SER A 18 47.12 11.50 -54.41
C SER A 18 46.46 11.34 -53.04
N GLN A 19 46.04 12.47 -52.46
CA GLN A 19 45.18 12.55 -51.29
C GLN A 19 43.92 11.71 -51.52
N ALA A 20 43.80 10.59 -50.82
CA ALA A 20 42.50 10.00 -50.55
C ALA A 20 41.81 10.86 -49.48
N ALA A 21 41.12 11.91 -49.90
CA ALA A 21 40.14 12.58 -49.06
C ALA A 21 39.00 11.59 -48.79
N LEU A 22 38.96 11.00 -47.59
CA LEU A 22 37.81 10.24 -47.15
C LEU A 22 36.58 11.16 -47.20
N PRO A 23 35.46 10.74 -47.82
CA PRO A 23 34.24 11.53 -47.79
C PRO A 23 33.79 11.72 -46.33
N PRO A 24 33.24 12.87 -45.96
CA PRO A 24 32.78 13.11 -44.59
C PRO A 24 31.78 12.01 -44.22
N ALA A 25 32.01 11.32 -43.10
CA ALA A 25 31.11 10.33 -42.56
C ALA A 25 29.72 10.98 -42.45
N GLY A 26 28.82 10.54 -43.31
CA GLY A 26 27.44 11.01 -43.31
C GLY A 26 26.87 10.85 -41.90
N VAL A 27 26.08 11.83 -41.48
CA VAL A 27 25.30 11.79 -40.24
C VAL A 27 24.81 10.37 -40.01
N GLU A 28 25.24 9.73 -38.91
CA GLU A 28 24.70 8.44 -38.47
C GLU A 28 23.24 8.66 -38.11
N ILE A 29 22.37 8.59 -39.13
CA ILE A 29 20.94 8.53 -38.94
C ILE A 29 20.70 7.19 -38.26
N ALA A 30 20.46 7.25 -36.95
CA ALA A 30 20.09 6.10 -36.13
C ALA A 30 19.09 5.24 -36.91
N THR A 31 19.41 3.95 -37.02
CA THR A 31 18.63 2.97 -37.77
C THR A 31 17.13 3.14 -37.51
N PRO A 32 16.27 3.16 -38.54
CA PRO A 32 14.85 3.42 -38.35
C PRO A 32 14.25 2.41 -37.37
N VAL A 33 13.62 2.92 -36.31
CA VAL A 33 12.99 2.09 -35.29
C VAL A 33 11.89 1.27 -35.95
N SER A 34 12.02 -0.06 -35.89
CA SER A 34 11.02 -0.94 -36.50
C SER A 34 9.69 -0.85 -35.76
N ARG A 35 8.56 -1.00 -36.48
CA ARG A 35 7.22 -1.08 -35.86
C ARG A 35 7.15 -2.14 -34.75
N GLY A 36 7.90 -3.23 -34.90
CA GLY A 36 8.01 -4.29 -33.88
C GLY A 36 8.73 -3.85 -32.61
N GLN A 37 9.77 -3.02 -32.71
CA GLN A 37 10.42 -2.42 -31.53
C GLN A 37 9.49 -1.45 -30.81
N VAL A 38 8.76 -0.61 -31.55
CA VAL A 38 7.77 0.31 -30.96
C VAL A 38 6.69 -0.45 -30.20
N LEU A 39 6.14 -1.52 -30.79
CA LEU A 39 5.14 -2.36 -30.12
C LEU A 39 5.66 -3.04 -28.85
N ARG A 40 6.91 -3.53 -28.87
CA ARG A 40 7.53 -4.14 -27.68
C ARG A 40 7.72 -3.13 -26.55
N VAL A 41 8.16 -1.92 -26.87
CA VAL A 41 8.30 -0.85 -25.88
C VAL A 41 6.94 -0.47 -25.31
N MET A 42 5.93 -0.29 -26.16
CA MET A 42 4.56 0.00 -25.70
C MET A 42 4.00 -1.12 -24.82
N ALA A 43 4.24 -2.38 -25.17
CA ALA A 43 3.84 -3.52 -24.35
C ALA A 43 4.55 -3.52 -22.99
N LEU A 44 5.87 -3.29 -22.96
CA LEU A 44 6.65 -3.18 -21.73
C LEU A 44 6.17 -2.03 -20.84
N LEU A 45 5.92 -0.85 -21.42
CA LEU A 45 5.39 0.30 -20.69
C LEU A 45 3.99 0.02 -20.13
N THR A 46 3.14 -0.65 -20.90
CA THR A 46 1.78 -1.03 -20.46
C THR A 46 1.84 -2.01 -19.29
N VAL A 47 2.68 -3.05 -19.39
CA VAL A 47 2.87 -4.02 -18.30
C VAL A 47 3.46 -3.36 -17.07
N ALA A 48 4.49 -2.53 -17.22
CA ALA A 48 5.09 -1.79 -16.10
C ALA A 48 4.08 -0.84 -15.44
N PHE A 49 3.26 -0.15 -16.22
CA PHE A 49 2.19 0.71 -15.73
C PHE A 49 1.14 -0.09 -14.95
N LEU A 50 0.67 -1.21 -15.49
CA LEU A 50 -0.32 -2.06 -14.82
C LEU A 50 0.22 -2.66 -13.51
N VAL A 51 1.47 -3.14 -13.53
CA VAL A 51 2.14 -3.66 -12.33
C VAL A 51 2.32 -2.55 -11.30
N GLY A 52 2.75 -1.35 -11.71
CA GLY A 52 2.88 -0.19 -10.83
C GLY A 52 1.54 0.24 -10.23
N ALA A 53 0.48 0.32 -11.04
CA ALA A 53 -0.87 0.64 -10.58
C ALA A 53 -1.41 -0.41 -9.60
N LEU A 54 -1.15 -1.70 -9.85
CA LEU A 54 -1.53 -2.78 -8.94
C LEU A 54 -0.77 -2.68 -7.61
N LEU A 55 0.53 -2.42 -7.64
CA LEU A 55 1.32 -2.23 -6.41
C LEU A 55 0.85 -1.02 -5.63
N LEU A 56 0.54 0.10 -6.29
CA LEU A 56 -0.03 1.29 -5.65
C LEU A 56 -1.42 0.99 -5.07
N ARG A 57 -2.25 0.20 -5.74
CA ARG A 57 -3.55 -0.23 -5.20
C ARG A 57 -3.37 -1.08 -3.94
N VAL A 58 -2.43 -2.02 -3.96
CA VAL A 58 -2.07 -2.83 -2.80
C VAL A 58 -1.56 -1.97 -1.63
N GLN A 59 -0.82 -0.89 -1.90
CA GLN A 59 -0.39 0.04 -0.85
C GLN A 59 -1.52 0.96 -0.36
N ALA A 60 -2.41 1.39 -1.25
CA ALA A 60 -3.55 2.24 -0.91
C ALA A 60 -4.58 1.51 -0.04
N ASP A 61 -4.74 0.19 -0.22
CA ASP A 61 -5.58 -0.62 0.67
C ASP A 61 -4.90 -0.89 2.03
N ARG A 62 -3.58 -0.66 2.17
CA ARG A 62 -2.83 -0.89 3.43
C ARG A 62 -2.88 0.23 4.46
N ILE A 63 -3.22 1.47 4.10
CA ILE A 63 -3.13 2.62 5.02
C ILE A 63 -4.45 3.38 5.00
N ARG A 64 -5.50 2.79 5.58
CA ARG A 64 -6.64 3.57 6.03
C ARG A 64 -6.43 3.96 7.49
N PRO A 65 -6.51 5.25 7.84
CA PRO A 65 -6.58 5.65 9.24
C PRO A 65 -7.67 4.83 9.93
N LEU A 66 -7.39 4.42 11.15
CA LEU A 66 -8.41 3.78 11.95
C LEU A 66 -9.35 4.90 12.42
N ASP A 67 -10.48 5.06 11.73
CA ASP A 67 -11.52 6.04 12.09
C ASP A 67 -12.30 5.61 13.36
N LEU A 68 -11.78 4.62 14.09
CA LEU A 68 -12.34 4.13 15.33
C LEU A 68 -11.43 4.52 16.48
N PRO A 69 -12.01 5.13 17.53
CA PRO A 69 -11.25 5.48 18.71
C PRO A 69 -10.75 4.21 19.41
N LEU A 70 -9.45 4.20 19.72
CA LEU A 70 -8.81 3.15 20.49
C LEU A 70 -8.69 3.58 21.95
N PRO A 71 -8.71 2.64 22.91
CA PRO A 71 -8.39 2.93 24.29
C PRO A 71 -6.96 3.47 24.44
N ALA A 72 -6.73 4.24 25.51
CA ALA A 72 -5.39 4.71 25.83
C ALA A 72 -4.39 3.55 25.96
N GLY A 73 -3.22 3.69 25.34
CA GLY A 73 -2.17 2.68 25.35
C GLY A 73 -2.36 1.54 24.36
N TRP A 74 -3.44 1.55 23.57
CA TRP A 74 -3.59 0.64 22.45
C TRP A 74 -2.95 1.21 21.19
N GLU A 75 -2.33 0.33 20.42
CA GLU A 75 -1.73 0.68 19.13
C GLU A 75 -2.24 -0.32 18.10
N ALA A 76 -3.05 0.16 17.16
CA ALA A 76 -3.56 -0.65 16.09
C ALA A 76 -3.67 0.13 14.79
N VAL A 77 -3.53 -0.58 13.68
CA VAL A 77 -3.71 -0.06 12.32
C VAL A 77 -4.81 -0.85 11.62
N SER A 78 -5.46 -0.25 10.62
CA SER A 78 -6.40 -0.98 9.77
C SER A 78 -5.66 -2.13 9.07
N ALA A 79 -6.23 -3.34 9.15
CA ALA A 79 -5.70 -4.52 8.47
C ALA A 79 -6.45 -4.80 7.17
N ASP A 80 -5.79 -5.51 6.25
CA ASP A 80 -6.38 -5.95 5.00
C ASP A 80 -7.37 -7.09 5.24
N THR A 81 -8.55 -6.98 4.65
CA THR A 81 -9.62 -8.00 4.66
C THR A 81 -9.16 -9.38 4.19
N VAL A 82 -8.06 -9.50 3.43
CA VAL A 82 -7.46 -10.81 3.09
C VAL A 82 -7.05 -11.60 4.35
N LEU A 83 -6.73 -10.91 5.44
CA LEU A 83 -6.32 -11.50 6.72
C LEU A 83 -7.50 -11.78 7.66
N ALA A 84 -8.73 -11.53 7.24
CA ALA A 84 -9.88 -11.51 8.13
C ALA A 84 -10.27 -12.87 8.71
N GLY A 85 -9.99 -13.97 8.00
CA GLY A 85 -10.40 -15.35 8.32
C GLY A 85 -11.92 -15.59 8.23
N ILE A 86 -12.71 -14.72 8.86
CA ILE A 86 -14.17 -14.69 8.88
C ILE A 86 -14.68 -13.31 8.41
N SER A 87 -15.95 -13.25 7.99
CA SER A 87 -16.58 -11.99 7.61
C SER A 87 -16.89 -11.10 8.82
N PRO A 88 -17.03 -9.77 8.64
CA PRO A 88 -17.39 -8.85 9.72
C PRO A 88 -18.72 -9.25 10.41
N GLN A 89 -19.71 -9.71 9.64
CA GLN A 89 -20.99 -10.16 10.18
C GLN A 89 -20.84 -11.42 11.04
N SER A 90 -19.91 -12.30 10.67
CA SER A 90 -19.60 -13.50 11.46
C SER A 90 -18.90 -13.14 12.76
N ALA A 91 -18.00 -12.16 12.74
CA ALA A 91 -17.34 -11.65 13.95
C ALA A 91 -18.35 -11.02 14.92
N VAL A 92 -19.27 -10.18 14.42
CA VAL A 92 -20.36 -9.60 15.23
C VAL A 92 -21.26 -10.69 15.80
N ARG A 93 -21.60 -11.70 15.00
CA ARG A 93 -22.38 -12.84 15.47
C ARG A 93 -21.65 -13.59 16.58
N ALA A 94 -20.37 -13.89 16.39
CA ALA A 94 -19.56 -14.59 17.38
C ALA A 94 -19.48 -13.83 18.70
N ALA A 95 -19.28 -12.50 18.65
CA ALA A 95 -19.33 -11.62 19.81
C ALA A 95 -20.68 -11.70 20.54
N ARG A 96 -21.80 -11.62 19.82
CA ARG A 96 -23.14 -11.76 20.41
C ARG A 96 -23.40 -13.16 20.99
N THR A 97 -22.92 -14.21 20.34
CA THR A 97 -23.06 -15.59 20.81
C THR A 97 -22.24 -15.86 22.07
N ALA A 98 -21.15 -15.11 22.27
CA ALA A 98 -20.33 -15.15 23.46
C ALA A 98 -20.76 -14.15 24.55
N ASP A 99 -21.97 -13.59 24.44
CA ASP A 99 -22.53 -12.57 25.35
C ASP A 99 -21.61 -11.34 25.53
N ALA A 100 -20.78 -11.03 24.53
CA ALA A 100 -19.93 -9.84 24.55
C ALA A 100 -20.79 -8.57 24.40
N PRO A 101 -20.37 -7.44 24.99
CA PRO A 101 -21.12 -6.20 24.96
C PRO A 101 -21.10 -5.59 23.55
N VAL A 102 -22.13 -5.93 22.77
CA VAL A 102 -22.32 -5.45 21.40
C VAL A 102 -23.72 -4.87 21.28
N GLY A 103 -23.80 -3.58 21.02
CA GLY A 103 -25.08 -2.89 20.90
C GLY A 103 -25.75 -3.06 19.53
N ALA A 104 -26.77 -2.24 19.31
CA ALA A 104 -27.59 -2.29 18.10
C ALA A 104 -26.82 -1.87 16.84
N SER A 105 -25.95 -0.86 16.96
CA SER A 105 -25.21 -0.24 15.85
C SER A 105 -23.69 -0.33 16.04
N PRO A 106 -23.09 -1.54 15.96
CA PRO A 106 -21.66 -1.69 16.12
C PRO A 106 -20.89 -1.18 14.90
N ARG A 107 -19.80 -0.46 15.15
CA ARG A 107 -18.81 -0.12 14.13
C ARG A 107 -17.74 -1.20 14.11
N VAL A 108 -17.46 -1.76 12.94
CA VAL A 108 -16.60 -2.94 12.81
C VAL A 108 -15.44 -2.66 11.86
N ARG A 109 -14.23 -2.97 12.30
CA ARG A 109 -13.02 -2.82 11.48
C ARG A 109 -12.05 -3.96 11.72
N LEU A 110 -11.41 -4.45 10.66
CA LEU A 110 -10.29 -5.36 10.82
C LEU A 110 -9.04 -4.55 11.17
N ILE A 111 -8.32 -4.95 12.20
CA ILE A 111 -7.13 -4.28 12.68
C ILE A 111 -5.97 -5.24 12.87
N THR A 112 -4.76 -4.71 12.75
CA THR A 112 -3.55 -5.33 13.31
C THR A 112 -3.24 -4.61 14.60
N LEU A 113 -3.37 -5.30 15.72
CA LEU A 113 -3.11 -4.83 17.07
C LEU A 113 -1.66 -5.13 17.44
N THR A 114 -0.89 -4.09 17.74
CA THR A 114 0.50 -4.19 18.20
C THR A 114 0.56 -4.26 19.72
N THR A 115 -0.26 -3.46 20.41
CA THR A 115 -0.41 -3.49 21.87
C THR A 115 -1.85 -3.22 22.27
N ALA A 116 -2.34 -3.96 23.27
CA ALA A 116 -3.67 -3.77 23.88
C ALA A 116 -3.60 -3.08 25.26
N GLY A 117 -2.53 -2.31 25.50
CA GLY A 117 -2.35 -1.56 26.73
C GLY A 117 -2.39 -2.44 27.99
N SER A 118 -2.93 -1.90 29.09
CA SER A 118 -3.03 -2.59 30.38
C SER A 118 -4.07 -3.71 30.41
N ASP A 119 -5.04 -3.69 29.50
CA ASP A 119 -6.18 -4.62 29.52
C ASP A 119 -5.75 -6.05 29.14
N ALA A 120 -4.85 -6.15 28.16
CA ALA A 120 -4.27 -7.41 27.74
C ALA A 120 -2.86 -7.18 27.16
N PRO A 121 -1.83 -6.96 28.00
CA PRO A 121 -0.51 -6.50 27.55
C PRO A 121 0.22 -7.50 26.63
N SER A 122 -0.16 -8.77 26.66
CA SER A 122 0.37 -9.81 25.78
C SER A 122 -0.40 -9.96 24.47
N LEU A 123 -1.51 -9.23 24.29
CA LEU A 123 -2.40 -9.39 23.15
C LEU A 123 -1.87 -8.58 21.95
N SER A 124 -1.54 -9.30 20.90
CA SER A 124 -1.10 -8.74 19.62
C SER A 124 -1.48 -9.69 18.49
N GLY A 125 -1.71 -9.15 17.30
CA GLY A 125 -2.15 -9.92 16.14
C GLY A 125 -3.27 -9.24 15.36
N VAL A 126 -3.94 -10.02 14.50
CA VAL A 126 -5.01 -9.52 13.63
C VAL A 126 -6.36 -9.87 14.24
N TYR A 127 -7.21 -8.86 14.42
CA TYR A 127 -8.51 -9.00 15.05
C TYR A 127 -9.58 -8.18 14.34
N TRP A 128 -10.82 -8.63 14.43
CA TRP A 128 -11.97 -7.79 14.20
C TRP A 128 -12.20 -6.94 15.46
N LEU A 129 -12.01 -5.64 15.32
CA LEU A 129 -12.38 -4.63 16.31
C LEU A 129 -13.85 -4.27 16.11
N ILE A 130 -14.64 -4.51 17.14
CA ILE A 130 -16.05 -4.12 17.22
C ILE A 130 -16.16 -3.05 18.30
N VAL A 131 -16.55 -1.85 17.90
CA VAL A 131 -16.79 -0.73 18.80
C VAL A 131 -18.28 -0.44 18.83
N THR A 132 -18.87 -0.48 20.01
CA THR A 132 -20.25 -0.03 20.23
C THR A 132 -20.21 1.13 21.20
N ASP A 133 -20.77 2.27 20.81
CA ASP A 133 -21.11 3.32 21.74
C ASP A 133 -22.55 3.06 22.19
N ASP A 134 -22.72 2.60 23.42
CA ASP A 134 -24.02 2.43 24.06
C ASP A 134 -24.18 3.61 25.03
N VAL A 135 -24.91 4.63 24.62
CA VAL A 135 -25.36 5.68 25.54
C VAL A 135 -26.38 5.00 26.45
N ARG A 136 -25.94 4.38 27.55
CA ARG A 136 -26.84 3.67 28.47
C ARG A 136 -27.22 4.61 29.63
N PRO A 137 -28.40 5.27 29.59
CA PRO A 137 -28.89 6.13 30.67
C PRO A 137 -29.44 5.33 31.87
N SER A 138 -28.93 4.11 32.12
CA SER A 138 -29.48 3.22 33.14
C SER A 138 -28.46 2.78 34.20
N MET A 139 -27.21 3.23 34.12
CA MET A 139 -26.26 3.05 35.21
C MET A 139 -26.45 4.21 36.19
N GLU A 140 -26.65 3.90 37.47
CA GLU A 140 -26.74 4.91 38.52
C GLU A 140 -25.35 5.56 38.64
N ILE A 141 -25.19 6.72 38.03
CA ILE A 141 -23.95 7.48 38.02
C ILE A 141 -23.68 7.95 39.46
N PRO A 142 -22.56 7.57 40.10
CA PRO A 142 -22.18 8.09 41.40
C PRO A 142 -22.10 9.62 41.33
N SER A 143 -22.73 10.30 42.29
CA SER A 143 -22.78 11.77 42.34
C SER A 143 -21.37 12.36 42.37
N GLY A 144 -20.90 12.85 41.21
CA GLY A 144 -19.59 13.47 41.05
C GLY A 144 -18.86 13.11 39.76
N ASP A 145 -19.16 11.96 39.14
CA ASP A 145 -18.53 11.52 37.88
C ASP A 145 -19.52 11.63 36.72
N SER A 146 -19.37 12.61 35.83
CA SER A 146 -20.20 12.71 34.62
C SER A 146 -19.69 11.75 33.53
N LEU A 147 -20.15 10.50 33.56
CA LEU A 147 -19.97 9.58 32.43
C LEU A 147 -21.13 9.76 31.44
N ASP A 148 -20.81 10.24 30.25
CA ASP A 148 -21.79 10.60 29.21
C ASP A 148 -21.94 9.49 28.15
N VAL A 149 -20.90 8.68 27.95
CA VAL A 149 -20.85 7.63 26.93
C VAL A 149 -20.24 6.34 27.50
N ILE A 150 -20.93 5.20 27.35
CA ILE A 150 -20.33 3.88 27.60
C ILE A 150 -19.94 3.29 26.25
N ARG A 151 -18.67 2.97 26.07
CA ARG A 151 -18.17 2.32 24.86
C ARG A 151 -17.71 0.91 25.19
N ALA A 152 -18.28 -0.04 24.49
CA ALA A 152 -17.85 -1.42 24.48
C ALA A 152 -16.89 -1.68 23.31
N ILE A 153 -15.80 -2.36 23.60
CA ILE A 153 -14.75 -2.72 22.64
C ILE A 153 -14.56 -4.23 22.72
N VAL A 154 -14.77 -4.91 21.61
CA VAL A 154 -14.63 -6.36 21.49
C VAL A 154 -13.64 -6.68 20.39
N LEU A 155 -12.67 -7.53 20.71
CA LEU A 155 -11.71 -8.11 19.77
C LEU A 155 -12.09 -9.56 19.50
N VAL A 156 -12.39 -9.85 18.23
CA VAL A 156 -12.69 -11.20 17.77
C VAL A 156 -11.56 -11.69 16.87
N ASP A 157 -11.05 -12.87 17.14
CA ASP A 157 -10.00 -13.49 16.32
C ASP A 157 -10.53 -13.96 14.95
N GLN A 158 -9.61 -14.41 14.10
CA GLN A 158 -9.92 -14.91 12.74
C GLN A 158 -10.75 -16.20 12.71
N ARG A 159 -10.93 -16.87 13.86
CA ARG A 159 -11.71 -18.10 14.02
C ARG A 159 -13.06 -17.85 14.70
N GLY A 160 -13.34 -16.61 15.11
CA GLY A 160 -14.54 -16.24 15.84
C GLY A 160 -14.43 -16.38 17.36
N GLY A 161 -13.23 -16.60 17.90
CA GLY A 161 -12.97 -16.57 19.34
C GLY A 161 -12.92 -15.14 19.87
N ILE A 162 -13.46 -14.90 21.06
CA ILE A 162 -13.34 -13.61 21.74
C ILE A 162 -11.99 -13.54 22.43
N ALA A 163 -11.14 -12.65 21.94
CA ALA A 163 -9.82 -12.41 22.49
C ALA A 163 -9.86 -11.40 23.64
N LEU A 164 -10.74 -10.41 23.54
CA LEU A 164 -10.93 -9.38 24.56
C LEU A 164 -12.33 -8.76 24.42
N ALA A 165 -12.96 -8.46 25.54
CA ALA A 165 -14.21 -7.70 25.59
C ALA A 165 -14.14 -6.78 26.81
N VAL A 166 -14.18 -5.46 26.58
CA VAL A 166 -14.07 -4.44 27.62
C VAL A 166 -15.12 -3.36 27.43
N GLU A 167 -15.65 -2.84 28.53
CA GLU A 167 -16.51 -1.67 28.56
C GLU A 167 -15.76 -0.52 29.24
N ARG A 168 -15.88 0.68 28.70
CA ARG A 168 -15.22 1.88 29.19
C ARG A 168 -16.23 3.02 29.24
N GLY A 169 -16.34 3.69 30.38
CA GLY A 169 -17.06 4.94 30.51
C GLY A 169 -16.18 6.11 30.06
N PHE A 170 -16.74 7.00 29.26
CA PHE A 170 -16.11 8.23 28.79
C PHE A 170 -16.98 9.43 29.19
N SER A 171 -16.33 10.52 29.58
CA SER A 171 -16.97 11.84 29.73
C SER A 171 -16.84 12.60 28.41
N ASN A 172 -17.78 13.51 28.08
CA ASN A 172 -17.67 14.35 26.87
C ASN A 172 -16.43 15.27 26.86
N ALA A 173 -15.77 15.47 28.01
CA ALA A 173 -14.48 16.17 28.08
C ALA A 173 -13.28 15.28 27.66
N ASP A 174 -13.51 13.99 27.38
CA ASP A 174 -12.45 13.06 27.01
C ASP A 174 -11.99 13.32 25.56
N PRO A 175 -10.70 13.65 25.34
CA PRO A 175 -10.16 13.95 24.01
C PRO A 175 -10.13 12.75 23.04
N THR A 176 -10.44 11.55 23.52
CA THR A 176 -10.54 10.33 22.70
C THR A 176 -11.91 10.12 22.07
N LEU A 177 -12.88 10.99 22.36
CA LEU A 177 -14.17 11.04 21.67
C LEU A 177 -14.07 11.84 20.37
N PRO A 178 -14.65 11.36 19.25
CA PRO A 178 -14.82 12.20 18.07
C PRO A 178 -15.73 13.40 18.38
N PRO A 179 -15.52 14.57 17.75
CA PRO A 179 -16.43 15.71 17.89
C PRO A 179 -17.82 15.34 17.35
N ASP A 180 -18.86 15.82 18.03
CA ASP A 180 -20.27 15.67 17.64
C ASP A 180 -20.59 16.24 16.24
#